data_AF-A0A7X1VJR4-F1
#
_entry.id   AF-A0A7X1VJR4-F1
#
_cell.length_a   1.000
_cell.length_b   1.000
_cell.length_c   1.000
_cell.angle_alpha   90.00
_cell.angle_beta   90.00
_cell.angle_gamma   90.00
#
_symmetry.space_group_name_H-M   'P 1'
#
loop_
_entity.id
_entity.type
_entity.pdbx_description
1 polymer ?
#
loop_
_entity_poly.entity_id
_entity_poly.type
_entity_poly.pdbx_seq_one_letter_code
_entity_poly.pdbx_strand_id
1 'polypeptide(L)' 'MLLWANVWAIRFNPSIDLKKRAFALFFIFYGLAFLSLKSRFSGNSHLCWYVSSFICLLLGSLYAIGGIFFIKLI' A
#
# COMPACT_ATOMS: atom_id res chain seq x y z
N MET A 1 -0.64 -13.53 30.39
CA MET A 1 0.69 -12.99 30.00
C MET A 1 1.12 -13.43 28.60
N LEU A 2 0.95 -14.71 28.21
CA LEU A 2 1.31 -15.24 26.87
C LEU A 2 0.60 -14.56 25.68
N LEU A 3 -0.65 -14.08 25.83
CA LEU A 3 -1.39 -13.43 24.75
C LEU A 3 -0.73 -12.13 24.26
N TRP A 4 -0.23 -11.31 25.19
CA TRP A 4 0.43 -10.05 24.88
C TRP A 4 1.82 -10.27 24.25
N ALA A 5 2.56 -11.27 24.72
CA ALA A 5 3.84 -11.65 24.12
C ALA A 5 3.69 -12.10 22.66
N ASN A 6 2.63 -12.85 22.33
CA ASN A 6 2.34 -13.25 20.95
C ASN A 6 1.94 -12.07 20.06
N VAL A 7 1.18 -11.10 20.58
CA VAL A 7 0.84 -9.86 19.85
C VAL A 7 2.09 -9.04 19.56
N TRP A 8 3.01 -8.93 20.53
CA TRP A 8 4.30 -8.27 20.33
C TRP A 8 5.18 -9.03 19.33
N ALA A 9 5.26 -10.36 19.42
CA ALA A 9 6.03 -11.18 18.49
C ALA A 9 5.54 -11.08 17.03
N ILE A 10 4.22 -11.07 16.80
CA ILE A 10 3.63 -10.84 15.47
C ILE A 10 3.90 -9.41 15.00
N ARG A 11 3.80 -8.44 15.91
CA ARG A 11 4.01 -7.02 15.62
C ARG A 11 5.46 -6.70 15.19
N PHE A 12 6.46 -7.38 15.75
CA PHE A 12 7.89 -7.20 15.43
C PHE A 12 8.44 -8.24 14.46
N ASN A 13 7.57 -9.01 13.81
CA ASN A 13 8.00 -9.99 12.84
C ASN A 13 8.51 -9.28 11.57
N PRO A 14 9.82 -9.31 11.26
CA PRO A 14 10.38 -8.59 10.12
C PRO A 14 9.80 -9.04 8.78
N SER A 15 9.31 -10.29 8.70
CA SER A 15 8.63 -10.80 7.51
C SER A 15 7.28 -10.12 7.25
N ILE A 16 6.59 -9.64 8.29
CA ILE A 16 5.31 -8.92 8.15
C ILE A 16 5.57 -7.48 7.71
N ASP A 17 6.60 -6.81 8.22
CA ASP A 17 6.98 -5.46 7.79
C ASP A 17 7.46 -5.44 6.33
N LEU A 18 8.24 -6.43 5.92
CA LEU A 18 8.67 -6.58 4.53
C LEU A 18 7.46 -6.74 3.60
N LYS A 19 6.49 -7.58 3.97
CA LYS A 19 5.24 -7.77 3.22
C LYS A 19 4.46 -6.45 3.08
N LYS A 20 4.26 -5.71 4.18
CA LYS A 20 3.55 -4.41 4.16
C LYS A 20 4.22 -3.42 3.20
N ARG A 21 5.55 -3.32 3.24
CA ARG A 21 6.31 -2.43 2.33
C ARG A 21 6.20 -2.87 0.87
N ALA A 22 6.27 -4.17 0.60
CA ALA A 22 6.10 -4.72 -0.74
C ALA A 22 4.69 -4.42 -1.30
N PHE A 23 3.64 -4.61 -0.49
CA PHE A 23 2.27 -4.23 -0.87
C PHE A 23 2.13 -2.73 -1.11
N ALA A 24 2.73 -1.89 -0.26
CA ALA A 24 2.72 -0.45 -0.43
C ALA A 24 3.30 -0.03 -1.80
N LEU A 25 4.48 -0.54 -2.14
CA LEU A 25 5.15 -0.27 -3.40
C LEU A 25 4.36 -0.80 -4.60
N PHE A 26 3.80 -2.01 -4.50
CA PHE A 26 2.97 -2.60 -5.53
C PHE A 26 1.79 -1.69 -5.89
N PHE A 27 1.02 -1.26 -4.88
CA PHE A 27 -0.14 -0.40 -5.09
C PHE A 27 0.21 0.98 -5.62
N ILE A 28 1.30 1.60 -5.14
CA ILE A 28 1.76 2.91 -5.64
C ILE A 28 2.18 2.81 -7.11
N PHE A 29 2.98 1.80 -7.46
CA PHE A 29 3.45 1.60 -8.82
C PHE A 29 2.28 1.33 -9.77
N TYR A 30 1.31 0.50 -9.34
CA TYR A 30 0.09 0.25 -10.09
C TYR A 30 -0.75 1.52 -10.28
N GLY A 31 -0.95 2.31 -9.21
CA GLY A 31 -1.69 3.56 -9.29
C GLY A 31 -1.09 4.53 -10.33
N LEU A 32 0.24 4.65 -10.36
CA LEU A 32 0.96 5.45 -11.36
C LEU A 32 0.88 4.84 -12.76
N ALA A 33 1.02 3.52 -12.89
CA ALA A 33 0.92 2.83 -14.18
C ALA A 33 -0.47 3.00 -14.82
N PHE A 34 -1.54 3.01 -14.03
CA PHE A 34 -2.91 3.26 -14.50
C PHE A 34 -3.08 4.65 -15.13
N LEU A 35 -2.43 5.68 -14.57
CA LEU A 35 -2.39 7.03 -15.17
C LEU A 35 -1.68 7.02 -16.52
N SER A 36 -0.55 6.33 -16.63
CA SER A 36 0.21 6.20 -17.87
C SER A 36 -0.53 5.40 -18.94
N LEU A 37 -1.21 4.31 -18.53
CA LEU A 37 -2.02 3.45 -19.40
C LEU A 37 -3.27 4.16 -19.91
N LYS A 38 -3.89 5.04 -19.11
CA LYS A 38 -5.04 5.86 -19.54
C LYS A 38 -4.77 6.57 -20.86
N SER A 39 -3.56 7.11 -21.06
CA SER A 39 -3.19 7.82 -22.30
C SER A 39 -3.27 6.96 -23.55
N ARG A 40 -3.23 5.62 -23.42
CA ARG A 40 -3.31 4.68 -24.55
C ARG A 40 -4.72 4.20 -24.88
N PHE A 41 -5.69 4.41 -23.97
CA PHE A 41 -7.06 3.91 -24.14
C PHE A 41 -8.08 5.07 -24.08
N SER A 42 -8.20 5.80 -25.18
CA SER A 42 -9.10 6.97 -25.31
C SER A 42 -10.60 6.62 -25.29
N GLY A 43 -10.97 5.37 -25.60
CA GLY A 43 -12.38 4.93 -25.64
C GLY A 43 -12.96 4.47 -24.29
N ASN A 44 -12.14 4.39 -23.24
CA ASN A 44 -12.60 3.91 -21.93
C ASN A 44 -12.99 5.07 -21.00
N SER A 45 -13.94 4.80 -20.09
CA SER A 45 -14.41 5.79 -19.12
C SER A 45 -13.28 6.34 -18.26
N HIS A 46 -13.00 7.64 -18.41
CA HIS A 46 -11.94 8.33 -17.68
C HIS A 46 -12.11 8.22 -16.16
N LEU A 47 -13.36 8.19 -15.68
CA LEU A 47 -13.69 8.01 -14.27
C LEU A 47 -13.16 6.69 -13.72
N CYS A 48 -13.28 5.59 -14.47
CA CYS A 48 -12.80 4.28 -14.03
C CYS A 48 -11.27 4.27 -13.79
N TRP A 49 -10.53 4.89 -14.71
CA TRP A 49 -9.07 5.01 -14.59
C TRP A 49 -8.65 5.83 -13.38
N TYR A 50 -9.30 6.98 -13.16
CA TYR A 50 -9.00 7.85 -12.03
C TYR A 50 -9.39 7.23 -10.69
N VAL A 51 -10.56 6.62 -10.59
CA VAL A 51 -11.02 5.96 -9.35
C VAL A 51 -10.11 4.79 -9.00
N SER A 52 -9.77 3.93 -9.97
CA SER A 52 -8.89 2.77 -9.73
C SER A 52 -7.48 3.21 -9.32
N SER A 53 -6.93 4.22 -10.02
CA SER A 53 -5.62 4.80 -9.68
C SER A 53 -5.64 5.43 -8.28
N PHE A 54 -6.68 6.19 -7.95
CA PHE A 54 -6.84 6.83 -6.64
C PHE A 54 -6.92 5.80 -5.51
N ILE A 55 -7.71 4.74 -5.67
CA ILE A 55 -7.83 3.67 -4.66
C ILE A 55 -6.46 2.99 -4.44
N CYS A 56 -5.73 2.70 -5.53
CA CYS A 56 -4.40 2.10 -5.42
C CYS A 56 -3.41 3.02 -4.72
N LEU A 57 -3.36 4.30 -5.09
CA LEU A 57 -2.50 5.28 -4.42
C LEU A 57 -2.86 5.44 -2.95
N LEU A 58 -4.16 5.52 -2.62
CA LEU A 58 -4.64 5.64 -1.25
C LEU A 58 -4.23 4.43 -0.39
N LEU A 59 -4.47 3.21 -0.88
CA LEU A 59 -4.06 1.98 -0.19
C LEU A 59 -2.55 1.91 -0.02
N GLY A 60 -1.78 2.19 -1.08
CA GLY A 60 -0.34 2.19 -1.04
C GLY A 60 0.23 3.21 -0.05
N SER A 61 -0.31 4.44 -0.03
CA SER A 61 0.05 5.48 0.93
C SER A 61 -0.31 5.10 2.36
N LEU A 62 -1.48 4.52 2.62
CA LEU A 62 -1.87 4.04 3.96
C LEU A 62 -0.90 2.95 4.47
N TYR A 63 -0.51 2.00 3.61
CA TYR A 63 0.48 0.99 3.95
C TYR A 63 1.87 1.58 4.21
N ALA A 64 2.28 2.59 3.43
CA ALA A 64 3.56 3.28 3.61
C ALA A 64 3.60 4.12 4.90
N ILE A 65 2.56 4.92 5.15
CA ILE A 65 2.40 5.73 6.36
C ILE A 65 2.37 4.83 7.60
N GLY A 66 1.59 3.74 7.53
CA GLY A 66 1.54 2.74 8.59
C GLY A 66 2.90 2.14 8.90
N GLY A 67 3.77 1.94 7.89
CA GLY A 67 5.14 1.49 8.09
C GLY A 67 6.08 2.56 8.67
N ILE A 68 5.96 3.82 8.24
CA ILE A 68 6.81 4.93 8.71
C ILE A 68 6.49 5.34 10.14
N PHE A 69 5.20 5.49 10.49
CA PHE A 69 4.80 5.81 11.86
C PHE A 69 5.17 4.71 12.85
N PHE A 70 5.22 3.45 12.40
CA PHE A 70 5.68 2.34 13.23
C PHE A 70 7.18 2.37 13.53
N ILE A 71 8.00 2.70 12.53
CA ILE A 71 9.46 2.83 12.69
C ILE A 71 9.82 3.97 13.63
N LYS A 72 9.01 5.03 13.66
CA LYS A 72 9.28 6.25 14.44
C LYS A 72 8.80 6.18 15.90
N LEU A 73 8.00 5.17 16.25
CA LEU A 73 7.48 4.95 17.62
C LEU A 73 8.36 4.00 18.45
N ILE A 74 9.45 3.50 17.86
CA ILE A 74 10.49 2.65 18.46
C ILE A 74 11.79 3.42 18.50
#